data_AF-A0A7Y7E6G7-F1
#
_entry.id   AF-A0A7Y7E6G7-F1
#
_cell.length_a   1.000
_cell.length_b   1.000
_cell.length_c   1.000
_cell.angle_alpha   90.00
_cell.angle_beta   90.00
_cell.angle_gamma   90.00
#
_symmetry.space_group_name_H-M   'P 1'
#
loop_
_entity.id
_entity.type
_entity.pdbx_description
1 polymer ?
#
loop_
_entity_poly.entity_id
_entity_poly.type
_entity_poly.pdbx_seq_one_letter_code
_entity_poly.pdbx_strand_id
1 'polypeptide(L)'
;MTARSISPVHLRLWAAAGLAGAVTAGVLAAPAAAAAPAAAAPAAPTGPTAPATPMPSTAGLRADYPCDQYLAAYRGQTVRSTWTFHIDAQGRPDWARAGILSAGRSPRSACETTVGNMGGKGYDGGHLIASSLKGVSKRINLVPLRHSVNIGIYKMFENGAKKCLKVPGMQVTNYSALARYPAGPSVIPDSVTVSMLPRKRGTANTQITLDIPNKDLSPQKVAALKRALNAGLAANKCGTVS
;
A
#
# COMPACT_ATOMS: atom_id res chain seq x y z
N MET A 1 31.13 -48.24 -21.61
CA MET A 1 30.45 -49.51 -21.96
C MET A 1 30.01 -50.10 -20.62
N THR A 2 28.73 -50.21 -20.25
CA THR A 2 27.61 -50.82 -20.98
C THR A 2 26.29 -50.21 -20.47
N ALA A 3 25.35 -50.01 -21.39
CA ALA A 3 23.99 -49.55 -21.16
C ALA A 3 23.02 -50.72 -20.91
N ARG A 4 21.96 -50.48 -20.13
CA ARG A 4 20.63 -51.14 -20.14
C ARG A 4 19.67 -50.08 -19.55
N SER A 5 18.72 -49.44 -20.23
CA SER A 5 17.59 -49.83 -21.09
C SER A 5 16.59 -50.78 -20.41
N ILE A 6 15.38 -50.26 -20.11
CA ILE A 6 14.05 -50.68 -20.60
C ILE A 6 12.93 -49.89 -19.84
N SER A 7 12.02 -49.26 -20.60
CA SER A 7 10.75 -48.59 -20.19
C SER A 7 9.58 -49.62 -20.05
N PRO A 8 8.25 -49.33 -20.01
CA PRO A 8 7.48 -48.07 -19.98
C PRO A 8 6.23 -48.03 -19.06
N VAL A 9 5.67 -46.80 -18.93
CA VAL A 9 4.24 -46.39 -18.95
C VAL A 9 3.18 -47.30 -18.30
N HIS A 10 2.50 -46.75 -17.27
CA HIS A 10 1.09 -47.03 -17.01
C HIS A 10 0.26 -45.74 -16.90
N LEU A 11 -0.53 -45.55 -17.95
CA LEU A 11 -1.67 -44.66 -18.09
C LEU A 11 -2.78 -45.08 -17.11
N ARG A 12 -3.37 -44.14 -16.36
CA ARG A 12 -4.69 -44.33 -15.73
C ARG A 12 -5.60 -43.15 -16.07
N LEU A 13 -6.45 -43.40 -17.07
CA LEU A 13 -7.69 -42.72 -17.37
C LEU A 13 -8.65 -42.85 -16.17
N TRP A 14 -9.32 -41.77 -15.79
CA TRP A 14 -10.63 -41.82 -15.15
C TRP A 14 -11.57 -40.93 -15.96
N ALA A 15 -12.55 -41.59 -16.58
CA ALA A 15 -13.73 -40.98 -17.19
C ALA A 15 -14.88 -41.06 -16.19
N ALA A 16 -15.66 -39.99 -16.08
CA ALA A 16 -17.02 -40.04 -15.56
C ALA A 16 -17.91 -39.20 -16.47
N ALA A 17 -18.76 -39.90 -17.22
CA ALA A 17 -20.04 -39.42 -17.74
C ALA A 17 -20.91 -38.99 -16.54
N GLY A 18 -21.82 -38.03 -16.59
CA GLY A 18 -22.67 -37.55 -17.67
C GLY A 18 -24.08 -37.53 -17.08
N LEU A 19 -24.77 -36.39 -17.13
CA LEU A 19 -26.22 -36.32 -16.92
C LEU A 19 -26.74 -35.10 -17.66
N ALA A 20 -27.43 -35.40 -18.76
CA ALA A 20 -28.23 -34.50 -19.56
C ALA A 20 -29.57 -34.22 -18.88
N GLY A 21 -30.09 -33.00 -19.04
CA GLY A 21 -31.39 -32.60 -18.51
C GLY A 21 -32.01 -31.48 -19.34
N ALA A 22 -32.68 -31.90 -20.42
CA ALA A 22 -33.82 -31.32 -21.13
C ALA A 22 -33.94 -29.80 -21.33
N VAL A 23 -33.90 -29.43 -22.62
CA VAL A 23 -34.41 -28.20 -23.21
C VAL A 23 -35.91 -28.39 -23.50
N THR A 24 -36.77 -27.51 -23.00
CA THR A 24 -38.17 -27.41 -23.48
C THR A 24 -38.37 -26.08 -24.17
N ALA A 25 -38.54 -26.15 -25.49
CA ALA A 25 -39.06 -25.08 -26.33
C ALA A 25 -40.58 -25.00 -26.16
N GLY A 26 -41.08 -23.79 -25.91
CA GLY A 26 -42.50 -23.46 -25.95
C GLY A 26 -42.67 -22.16 -26.74
N VAL A 27 -43.01 -22.30 -28.02
CA VAL A 27 -43.52 -21.23 -28.88
C VAL A 27 -45.02 -21.15 -28.66
N LEU A 28 -45.56 -19.95 -28.35
CA LEU A 28 -46.95 -19.59 -28.66
C LEU A 28 -47.10 -18.07 -28.73
N ALA A 29 -47.38 -17.62 -29.96
CA ALA A 29 -48.21 -16.51 -30.44
C ALA A 29 -48.39 -15.21 -29.61
N ALA A 30 -48.13 -14.10 -30.30
CA ALA A 30 -48.62 -12.76 -30.00
C ALA A 30 -50.16 -12.64 -30.09
N PRO A 31 -50.74 -11.58 -29.50
CA PRO A 31 -51.39 -10.61 -30.38
C PRO A 31 -51.15 -9.13 -30.01
N ALA A 32 -51.16 -8.33 -31.07
CA ALA A 32 -51.73 -6.98 -31.25
C ALA A 32 -51.63 -5.92 -30.13
N ALA A 33 -50.83 -4.91 -30.46
CA ALA A 33 -51.10 -3.47 -30.40
C ALA A 33 -52.26 -2.96 -29.51
N ALA A 34 -51.89 -2.19 -28.48
CA ALA A 34 -52.66 -1.03 -28.03
C ALA A 34 -51.68 0.10 -27.71
N ALA A 35 -51.73 1.16 -28.50
CA ALA A 35 -51.01 2.39 -28.26
C ALA A 35 -51.64 3.12 -27.05
N ALA A 36 -50.80 3.54 -26.10
CA ALA A 36 -51.18 4.47 -25.04
C ALA A 36 -50.09 5.56 -24.91
N PRO A 37 -50.45 6.78 -24.50
CA PRO A 37 -49.70 7.98 -24.82
C PRO A 37 -48.43 8.15 -23.96
N ALA A 38 -47.47 8.89 -24.51
CA ALA A 38 -46.26 9.33 -23.83
C ALA A 38 -46.60 10.13 -22.56
N ALA A 39 -46.36 9.52 -21.40
CA ALA A 39 -46.33 10.22 -20.13
C ALA A 39 -45.00 10.97 -20.02
N ALA A 40 -45.10 12.29 -19.92
CA ALA A 40 -43.99 13.20 -19.69
C ALA A 40 -43.20 12.81 -18.43
N ALA A 41 -41.87 12.85 -18.55
CA ALA A 41 -40.95 12.71 -17.43
C ALA A 41 -41.22 13.79 -16.36
N PRO A 42 -41.25 13.46 -15.06
CA PRO A 42 -41.25 14.49 -14.04
C PRO A 42 -39.86 15.15 -14.02
N ALA A 43 -39.86 16.47 -14.20
CA ALA A 43 -38.68 17.31 -14.02
C ALA A 43 -38.09 17.09 -12.62
N ALA A 44 -36.78 16.87 -12.57
CA ALA A 44 -36.02 16.85 -11.33
C ALA A 44 -36.19 18.20 -10.60
N PRO A 45 -36.41 18.23 -9.28
CA PRO A 45 -36.41 19.48 -8.54
C PRO A 45 -35.00 20.06 -8.56
N THR A 46 -34.83 21.19 -9.25
CA THR A 46 -33.68 22.09 -9.11
C THR A 46 -33.74 22.73 -7.73
N GLY A 47 -33.27 21.99 -6.72
CA GLY A 47 -32.93 22.56 -5.42
C GLY A 47 -31.66 23.42 -5.54
N PRO A 48 -31.53 24.49 -4.74
CA PRO A 48 -30.33 25.32 -4.76
C PRO A 48 -29.11 24.46 -4.43
N THR A 49 -28.15 24.44 -5.34
CA THR A 49 -26.82 23.86 -5.15
C THR A 49 -26.23 24.49 -3.89
N ALA A 50 -26.16 23.74 -2.79
CA ALA A 50 -25.37 24.16 -1.64
C ALA A 50 -23.95 24.46 -2.16
N PRO A 51 -23.36 25.62 -1.82
CA PRO A 51 -22.00 25.90 -2.23
C PRO A 51 -21.14 24.76 -1.69
N ALA A 52 -20.45 24.06 -2.59
CA ALA A 52 -19.40 23.14 -2.19
C ALA A 52 -18.48 23.94 -1.29
N THR A 53 -18.48 23.62 0.02
CA THR A 53 -17.57 24.25 0.97
C THR A 53 -16.18 24.10 0.36
N PRO A 54 -15.47 25.19 0.08
CA PRO A 54 -14.10 25.07 -0.39
C PRO A 54 -13.39 24.22 0.65
N MET A 55 -12.88 23.05 0.25
CA MET A 55 -11.91 22.35 1.07
C MET A 55 -10.85 23.39 1.42
N PRO A 56 -10.54 23.63 2.71
CA PRO A 56 -9.45 24.51 3.05
C PRO A 56 -8.17 23.88 2.48
N SER A 57 -7.76 24.38 1.32
CA SER A 57 -6.43 24.21 0.79
C SER A 57 -5.50 25.05 1.65
N THR A 58 -5.20 24.58 2.86
CA THR A 58 -4.03 25.05 3.61
C THR A 58 -2.79 24.33 3.08
N ALA A 59 -2.44 24.66 1.84
CA ALA A 59 -1.05 24.66 1.46
C ALA A 59 -0.38 25.81 2.22
N GLY A 60 0.41 25.50 3.25
CA GLY A 60 1.34 26.48 3.80
C GLY A 60 1.62 26.32 5.29
N LEU A 61 2.91 26.33 5.60
CA LEU A 61 3.54 26.28 6.92
C LEU A 61 3.56 24.91 7.60
N ARG A 62 4.74 24.57 8.12
CA ARG A 62 5.04 23.38 8.92
C ARG A 62 4.13 23.38 10.15
N ALA A 63 2.92 22.84 10.04
CA ALA A 63 2.07 22.61 11.19
C ALA A 63 2.89 21.80 12.20
N ASP A 64 2.98 22.30 13.43
CA ASP A 64 3.62 21.56 14.50
C ASP A 64 2.67 20.45 14.91
N TYR A 65 2.79 19.29 14.24
CA TYR A 65 1.96 18.15 14.55
C TYR A 65 2.34 17.62 15.94
N PRO A 66 1.40 17.57 16.90
CA PRO A 66 1.70 17.10 18.25
C PRO A 66 2.09 15.62 18.22
N CYS A 67 2.79 15.16 19.27
CA CYS A 67 3.17 13.76 19.40
C CYS A 67 2.11 12.93 20.15
N ASP A 68 0.83 13.23 19.93
CA ASP A 68 -0.25 12.59 20.65
C ASP A 68 -0.50 11.17 20.12
N GLN A 69 -1.00 10.29 21.00
CA GLN A 69 -1.36 8.94 20.62
C GLN A 69 -2.41 8.92 19.48
N TYR A 70 -3.40 9.82 19.54
CA TYR A 70 -4.36 10.05 18.48
C TYR A 70 -4.38 11.53 18.11
N LEU A 71 -4.22 11.82 16.83
CA LEU A 71 -4.26 13.16 16.27
C LEU A 71 -5.72 13.62 16.08
N ALA A 72 -6.40 13.92 17.20
CA ALA A 72 -7.84 14.21 17.22
C ALA A 72 -8.26 15.34 16.26
N ALA A 73 -7.47 16.41 16.18
CA ALA A 73 -7.72 17.55 15.30
C ALA A 73 -7.59 17.22 13.80
N TYR A 74 -6.99 16.08 13.45
CA TYR A 74 -6.68 15.68 12.08
C TYR A 74 -7.41 14.40 11.64
N ARG A 75 -8.38 13.90 12.42
CA ARG A 75 -9.12 12.68 12.09
C ARG A 75 -9.75 12.75 10.70
N GLY A 76 -9.48 11.74 9.87
CA GLY A 76 -9.96 11.64 8.49
C GLY A 76 -9.34 12.65 7.52
N GLN A 77 -8.28 13.36 7.92
CA GLN A 77 -7.68 14.40 7.09
C GLN A 77 -6.42 13.91 6.39
N THR A 78 -6.21 14.45 5.18
CA THR A 78 -4.92 14.41 4.51
C THR A 78 -4.14 15.66 4.87
N VAL A 79 -2.95 15.47 5.44
CA VAL A 79 -2.07 16.54 5.90
C VAL A 79 -0.77 16.54 5.11
N ARG A 80 -0.09 17.69 5.05
CA ARG A 80 1.15 17.86 4.27
C ARG A 80 2.30 18.32 5.14
N SER A 81 3.47 17.79 4.81
CA SER A 81 4.77 18.31 5.19
C SER A 81 5.66 18.25 3.94
N THR A 82 6.86 17.67 4.02
CA THR A 82 7.63 17.30 2.81
C THR A 82 6.82 16.34 1.93
N TRP A 83 6.15 15.37 2.57
CA TRP A 83 5.32 14.35 1.92
C TRP A 83 3.86 14.51 2.32
N THR A 84 3.00 13.70 1.71
CA THR A 84 1.56 13.68 2.00
C THR A 84 1.28 12.53 2.94
N PHE A 85 0.49 12.79 3.97
CA PHE A 85 0.12 11.82 5.00
C PHE A 85 -1.38 11.85 5.19
N HIS A 86 -1.96 10.73 5.60
CA HIS A 86 -3.35 10.67 6.01
C HIS A 86 -3.46 10.10 7.39
N ILE A 87 -4.45 10.64 8.08
CA ILE A 87 -4.82 10.29 9.43
C ILE A 87 -6.22 9.69 9.35
N ASP A 88 -6.37 8.46 9.80
CA ASP A 88 -7.65 7.77 9.79
C ASP A 88 -8.68 8.42 10.74
N ALA A 89 -9.91 7.90 10.73
CA ALA A 89 -11.00 8.43 11.53
C ALA A 89 -10.74 8.36 13.06
N GLN A 90 -9.83 7.50 13.50
CA GLN A 90 -9.43 7.34 14.91
C GLN A 90 -8.35 8.35 15.31
N GLY A 91 -7.61 8.90 14.34
CA GLY A 91 -6.51 9.83 14.58
C GLY A 91 -5.15 9.16 14.44
N ARG A 92 -5.05 8.02 13.76
CA ARG A 92 -3.81 7.28 13.53
C ARG A 92 -3.32 7.53 12.10
N PRO A 93 -2.01 7.70 11.88
CA PRO A 93 -1.46 7.72 10.53
C PRO A 93 -1.60 6.36 9.89
N ASP A 94 -2.36 6.27 8.81
CA ASP A 94 -2.60 5.03 8.08
C ASP A 94 -1.84 5.00 6.75
N TRP A 95 -1.55 6.14 6.11
CA TRP A 95 -0.66 6.14 4.95
C TRP A 95 0.21 7.37 4.79
N ALA A 96 1.34 7.17 4.11
CA ALA A 96 2.28 8.20 3.68
C ALA A 96 2.62 8.02 2.19
N ARG A 97 2.66 9.10 1.42
CA ARG A 97 2.92 9.07 -0.02
C ARG A 97 3.87 10.17 -0.49
N ALA A 98 4.74 9.80 -1.43
CA ALA A 98 5.58 10.74 -2.19
C ALA A 98 5.39 10.49 -3.70
N GLY A 99 4.95 11.53 -4.41
CA GLY A 99 4.75 11.45 -5.87
C GLY A 99 6.07 11.24 -6.61
N ILE A 100 7.08 12.06 -6.29
CA ILE A 100 8.48 11.88 -6.70
C ILE A 100 9.33 11.89 -5.42
N LEU A 101 9.85 10.73 -5.05
CA LEU A 101 10.66 10.56 -3.86
C LEU A 101 12.04 11.21 -4.06
N SER A 102 12.61 11.76 -2.99
CA SER A 102 13.98 12.25 -2.98
C SER A 102 14.71 11.86 -1.70
N ALA A 103 16.02 11.66 -1.81
CA ALA A 103 16.87 11.43 -0.65
C ALA A 103 17.19 12.76 0.04
N GLY A 104 17.42 12.70 1.35
CA GLY A 104 17.75 13.86 2.18
C GLY A 104 17.44 13.56 3.64
N ARG A 105 18.04 14.29 4.57
CA ARG A 105 17.88 14.02 6.01
C ARG A 105 16.90 15.01 6.63
N SER A 106 15.89 14.51 7.32
CA SER A 106 15.05 15.29 8.22
C SER A 106 15.53 15.15 9.67
N PRO A 107 15.44 16.21 10.50
CA PRO A 107 15.77 16.13 11.92
C PRO A 107 14.94 15.05 12.63
N ARG A 108 15.60 14.32 13.54
CA ARG A 108 14.94 13.39 14.46
C ARG A 108 14.35 14.13 15.65
N SER A 109 13.40 13.52 16.34
CA SER A 109 12.77 14.12 17.52
C SER A 109 12.45 13.08 18.59
N ALA A 110 12.15 13.54 19.81
CA ALA A 110 11.70 12.68 20.91
C ALA A 110 10.42 11.88 20.57
N CYS A 111 9.66 12.31 19.56
CA CYS A 111 8.44 11.64 19.14
C CYS A 111 8.66 10.21 18.64
N GLU A 112 9.86 9.90 18.12
CA GLU A 112 10.22 8.51 17.74
C GLU A 112 10.17 7.58 18.96
N THR A 113 10.74 8.02 20.09
CA THR A 113 10.68 7.25 21.34
C THR A 113 9.26 7.18 21.89
N THR A 114 8.53 8.30 21.89
CA THR A 114 7.14 8.35 22.38
C THR A 114 6.25 7.36 21.62
N VAL A 115 6.33 7.34 20.28
CA VAL A 115 5.54 6.41 19.45
C VAL A 115 6.00 4.97 19.62
N GLY A 116 7.30 4.70 19.80
CA GLY A 116 7.78 3.37 20.15
C GLY A 116 7.17 2.86 21.45
N ASN A 117 7.14 3.72 22.48
CA ASN A 117 6.53 3.41 23.77
C ASN A 117 5.02 3.13 23.68
N MET A 118 4.30 3.72 22.71
CA MET A 118 2.89 3.38 22.45
C MET A 118 2.69 1.92 22.03
N GLY A 119 3.70 1.29 21.41
CA GLY A 119 3.70 -0.14 21.09
C GLY A 119 4.15 -1.06 22.22
N GLY A 120 4.80 -0.49 23.25
CA GLY A 120 5.43 -1.24 24.34
C GLY A 120 6.76 -1.90 23.94
N LYS A 121 7.17 -2.89 24.74
CA LYS A 121 8.49 -3.53 24.59
C LYS A 121 8.66 -4.17 23.21
N GLY A 122 9.76 -3.81 22.53
CA GLY A 122 10.13 -4.35 21.22
C GLY A 122 9.56 -3.59 20.03
N TYR A 123 8.98 -2.41 20.26
CA TYR A 123 8.56 -1.49 19.20
C TYR A 123 9.43 -0.23 19.17
N ASP A 124 9.63 0.29 17.96
CA ASP A 124 10.20 1.61 17.72
C ASP A 124 9.11 2.54 17.19
N GLY A 125 9.33 3.86 17.26
CA GLY A 125 8.59 4.82 16.44
C GLY A 125 9.09 4.75 15.00
N GLY A 126 8.58 3.79 14.25
CA GLY A 126 8.96 3.55 12.87
C GLY A 126 8.38 4.62 11.95
N HIS A 127 9.22 5.19 11.09
CA HIS A 127 8.77 6.11 10.06
C HIS A 127 8.00 5.37 8.95
N LEU A 128 6.87 5.91 8.49
CA LEU A 128 6.24 5.46 7.25
C LEU A 128 7.09 5.85 6.04
N ILE A 129 7.69 7.04 6.04
CA ILE A 129 8.78 7.43 5.13
C ILE A 129 9.98 7.86 5.98
N ALA A 130 11.13 7.21 5.85
CA ALA A 130 12.29 7.49 6.69
C ALA A 130 12.75 8.95 6.62
N SER A 131 13.34 9.38 7.74
CA SER A 131 14.08 10.64 7.84
C SER A 131 15.11 10.83 6.71
N SER A 132 15.80 9.76 6.30
CA SER A 132 16.77 9.77 5.19
C SER A 132 16.17 9.87 3.77
N LEU A 133 14.84 9.82 3.69
CA LEU A 133 14.02 10.12 2.52
C LEU A 133 13.19 11.37 2.80
N LYS A 134 13.68 12.30 3.62
CA LYS A 134 13.02 13.54 4.07
C LYS A 134 11.69 13.39 4.81
N GLY A 135 11.33 12.18 5.26
CA GLY A 135 10.15 12.02 6.11
C GLY A 135 10.36 12.64 7.48
N VAL A 136 9.32 13.28 8.02
CA VAL A 136 9.43 14.02 9.27
C VAL A 136 9.33 13.10 10.49
N SER A 137 10.06 13.41 11.56
CA SER A 137 9.93 12.73 12.87
C SER A 137 8.81 13.38 13.69
N LYS A 138 7.59 13.27 13.19
CA LYS A 138 6.35 13.79 13.80
C LYS A 138 5.28 12.71 13.73
N ARG A 139 4.28 12.77 14.61
CA ARG A 139 3.25 11.73 14.75
C ARG A 139 2.60 11.33 13.44
N ILE A 140 2.35 12.28 12.53
CA ILE A 140 1.76 12.07 11.20
C ILE A 140 2.53 11.07 10.30
N ASN A 141 3.78 10.76 10.62
CA ASN A 141 4.65 9.88 9.84
C ASN A 141 5.25 8.76 10.70
N LEU A 142 4.85 8.63 11.96
CA LEU A 142 5.41 7.65 12.88
C LEU A 142 4.31 6.69 13.32
N VAL A 143 4.59 5.40 13.31
CA VAL A 143 3.72 4.34 13.85
C VAL A 143 4.54 3.41 14.74
N PRO A 144 3.93 2.76 15.75
CA PRO A 144 4.60 1.69 16.48
C PRO A 144 4.94 0.55 15.51
N LEU A 145 6.21 0.35 15.24
CA LEU A 145 6.69 -0.67 14.31
C LEU A 145 7.61 -1.63 15.07
N ARG A 146 7.39 -2.94 14.93
CA ARG A 146 8.19 -3.97 15.58
C ARG A 146 9.65 -3.72 15.25
N HIS A 147 10.52 -3.71 16.26
CA HIS A 147 11.92 -3.36 16.11
C HIS A 147 12.60 -4.18 15.01
N SER A 148 12.43 -5.50 15.02
CA SER A 148 12.96 -6.43 14.01
C SER A 148 12.50 -6.12 12.57
N VAL A 149 11.28 -5.58 12.42
CA VAL A 149 10.75 -5.12 11.13
C VAL A 149 11.33 -3.77 10.74
N ASN A 150 11.31 -2.80 11.66
CA ASN A 150 11.78 -1.43 11.46
C ASN A 150 13.25 -1.38 11.02
N ILE A 151 14.14 -2.00 11.79
CA ILE A 151 15.57 -2.02 11.48
C ILE A 151 15.96 -3.09 10.44
N GLY A 152 15.03 -4.01 10.13
CA GLY A 152 15.19 -5.10 9.18
C GLY A 152 14.59 -4.78 7.80
N ILE A 153 13.57 -5.55 7.41
CA ILE A 153 13.03 -5.54 6.05
C ILE A 153 12.47 -4.18 5.62
N TYR A 154 11.91 -3.40 6.55
CA TYR A 154 11.40 -2.05 6.25
C TYR A 154 12.54 -1.11 5.84
N LYS A 155 13.58 -1.01 6.66
CA LYS A 155 14.80 -0.25 6.34
C LYS A 155 15.49 -0.75 5.07
N MET A 156 15.47 -2.05 4.79
CA MET A 156 15.98 -2.61 3.54
C MET A 156 15.21 -2.07 2.33
N PHE A 157 13.88 -2.01 2.39
CA PHE A 157 13.05 -1.43 1.33
C PHE A 157 13.43 0.03 1.04
N GLU A 158 13.55 0.85 2.08
CA GLU A 158 13.94 2.27 1.95
C GLU A 158 15.37 2.45 1.45
N ASN A 159 16.29 1.57 1.84
CA ASN A 159 17.64 1.55 1.29
C ASN A 159 17.64 1.14 -0.19
N GLY A 160 16.74 0.25 -0.61
CA GLY A 160 16.49 -0.05 -2.02
C GLY A 160 16.06 1.19 -2.80
N ALA A 161 15.12 1.97 -2.27
CA ALA A 161 14.71 3.24 -2.87
C ALA A 161 15.90 4.21 -3.04
N LYS A 162 16.75 4.36 -2.00
CA LYS A 162 17.97 5.19 -2.09
C LYS A 162 18.95 4.67 -3.13
N LYS A 163 19.10 3.35 -3.27
CA LYS A 163 19.96 2.75 -4.31
C LYS A 163 19.43 3.08 -5.70
N CYS A 164 18.11 3.03 -5.92
CA CYS A 164 17.50 3.50 -7.17
C CYS A 164 17.79 4.99 -7.41
N LEU A 165 17.61 5.85 -6.40
CA LEU A 165 17.85 7.30 -6.54
C LEU A 165 19.31 7.67 -6.86
N LYS A 166 20.27 6.76 -6.62
CA LYS A 166 21.69 6.95 -7.01
C LYS A 166 21.97 6.61 -8.48
N VAL A 167 21.05 5.93 -9.17
CA VAL A 167 21.22 5.58 -10.58
C VAL A 167 20.96 6.83 -11.43
N PRO A 168 21.90 7.25 -12.30
CA PRO A 168 21.71 8.44 -13.14
C PRO A 168 20.44 8.35 -13.98
N GLY A 169 19.63 9.42 -13.95
CA GLY A 169 18.36 9.50 -14.68
C GLY A 169 17.23 8.61 -14.13
N MET A 170 17.40 8.00 -12.96
CA MET A 170 16.35 7.25 -12.27
C MET A 170 15.53 8.17 -11.37
N GLN A 171 14.21 8.08 -11.47
CA GLN A 171 13.28 8.63 -10.50
C GLN A 171 12.66 7.49 -9.69
N VAL A 172 12.28 7.74 -8.45
CA VAL A 172 11.41 6.83 -7.69
C VAL A 172 10.08 7.54 -7.51
N THR A 173 9.04 7.02 -8.14
CA THR A 173 7.69 7.60 -8.16
C THR A 173 6.70 6.71 -7.41
N ASN A 174 5.52 7.26 -7.09
CA ASN A 174 4.44 6.52 -6.43
C ASN A 174 4.91 5.75 -5.19
N TYR A 175 5.81 6.36 -4.41
CA TYR A 175 6.20 5.77 -3.13
C TYR A 175 5.00 5.84 -2.19
N SER A 176 4.63 4.71 -1.59
CA SER A 176 3.55 4.62 -0.62
C SER A 176 3.96 3.70 0.52
N ALA A 177 3.57 4.08 1.73
CA ALA A 177 3.56 3.23 2.91
C ALA A 177 2.14 3.27 3.49
N LEU A 178 1.55 2.10 3.72
CA LEU A 178 0.18 1.92 4.22
C LEU A 178 0.23 1.03 5.47
N ALA A 179 0.00 1.62 6.64
CA ALA A 179 -0.20 0.93 7.90
C ALA A 179 -1.66 0.46 8.01
N ARG A 180 -1.87 -0.84 8.22
CA ARG A 180 -3.19 -1.43 8.43
C ARG A 180 -3.39 -1.75 9.90
N TYR A 181 -4.46 -1.26 10.47
CA TYR A 181 -4.79 -1.45 11.87
C TYR A 181 -5.85 -2.55 12.06
N PRO A 182 -5.81 -3.29 13.18
CA PRO A 182 -6.93 -4.14 13.55
C PRO A 182 -8.15 -3.27 13.87
N ALA A 183 -9.32 -3.91 13.91
CA ALA A 183 -10.54 -3.24 14.37
C ALA A 183 -10.38 -2.74 15.82
N GLY A 184 -11.06 -1.63 16.13
CA GLY A 184 -11.03 -1.03 17.47
C GLY A 184 -9.90 -0.01 17.67
N PRO A 185 -9.51 0.27 18.93
CA PRO A 185 -8.68 1.41 19.28
C PRO A 185 -7.16 1.12 19.21
N SER A 186 -6.71 0.00 18.65
CA SER A 186 -5.25 -0.27 18.63
C SER A 186 -4.49 0.85 17.90
N VAL A 187 -3.40 1.34 18.49
CA VAL A 187 -2.46 2.26 17.84
C VAL A 187 -1.31 1.55 17.16
N ILE A 188 -1.27 0.23 17.27
CA ILE A 188 -0.27 -0.64 16.65
C ILE A 188 -0.89 -1.22 15.37
N PRO A 189 -0.30 -0.98 14.18
CA PRO A 189 -0.76 -1.62 12.96
C PRO A 189 -0.42 -3.11 12.97
N ASP A 190 -1.27 -3.96 12.37
CA ASP A 190 -1.00 -5.39 12.14
C ASP A 190 0.04 -5.62 11.05
N SER A 191 0.09 -4.72 10.08
CA SER A 191 0.98 -4.80 8.92
C SER A 191 1.24 -3.44 8.31
N VAL A 192 2.33 -3.36 7.55
CA VAL A 192 2.62 -2.22 6.68
C VAL A 192 2.87 -2.72 5.26
N THR A 193 2.12 -2.20 4.30
CA THR A 193 2.37 -2.40 2.87
C THR A 193 3.20 -1.23 2.36
N VAL A 194 4.35 -1.52 1.75
CA VAL A 194 5.20 -0.49 1.12
C VAL A 194 5.33 -0.74 -0.38
N SER A 195 5.28 0.33 -1.16
CA SER A 195 5.42 0.26 -2.62
C SER A 195 6.25 1.40 -3.17
N MET A 196 6.96 1.16 -4.26
CA MET A 196 7.68 2.18 -5.02
C MET A 196 7.76 1.81 -6.50
N LEU A 197 7.81 2.82 -7.37
CA LEU A 197 7.97 2.65 -8.80
C LEU A 197 9.24 3.37 -9.28
N PRO A 198 10.37 2.66 -9.41
CA PRO A 198 11.55 3.19 -10.09
C PRO A 198 11.21 3.43 -11.56
N ARG A 199 11.50 4.64 -12.06
CA ARG A 199 11.25 5.05 -13.44
C ARG A 199 12.52 5.56 -14.09
N LYS A 200 12.87 4.95 -15.22
CA LYS A 200 13.92 5.41 -16.12
C LYS A 200 13.58 4.98 -17.53
N ARG A 201 13.90 5.82 -18.52
CA ARG A 201 13.74 5.45 -19.93
C ARG A 201 14.55 4.18 -20.21
N GLY A 202 13.93 3.15 -20.80
CA GLY A 202 14.59 1.89 -21.15
C GLY A 202 14.78 0.90 -19.98
N THR A 203 14.00 1.01 -18.90
CA THR A 203 13.88 -0.02 -17.86
C THR A 203 12.48 -0.62 -17.82
N ALA A 204 12.30 -1.70 -17.05
CA ALA A 204 11.02 -2.38 -16.91
C ALA A 204 9.94 -1.51 -16.26
N ASN A 205 10.33 -0.46 -15.50
CA ASN A 205 9.43 0.39 -14.72
C ASN A 205 8.44 -0.47 -13.90
N THR A 206 8.95 -1.49 -13.22
CA THR A 206 8.12 -2.44 -12.47
C THR A 206 7.93 -1.93 -11.06
N GLN A 207 6.68 -1.87 -10.61
CA GLN A 207 6.39 -1.52 -9.22
C GLN A 207 6.89 -2.62 -8.28
N ILE A 208 7.59 -2.20 -7.23
CA ILE A 208 8.09 -3.08 -6.17
C ILE A 208 7.16 -2.87 -4.98
N THR A 209 6.52 -3.95 -4.51
CA THR A 209 5.58 -3.92 -3.38
C THR A 209 5.93 -5.01 -2.39
N LEU A 210 5.90 -4.70 -1.09
CA LEU A 210 6.03 -5.68 -0.01
C LEU A 210 4.88 -5.50 0.99
N ASP A 211 4.27 -6.62 1.37
CA ASP A 211 3.36 -6.70 2.51
C ASP A 211 4.11 -7.26 3.71
N ILE A 212 4.31 -6.42 4.73
CA ILE A 212 5.17 -6.72 5.87
C ILE A 212 4.31 -6.85 7.13
N PRO A 213 4.18 -8.05 7.73
CA PRO A 213 3.54 -8.19 9.03
C PRO A 213 4.31 -7.42 10.11
N ASN A 214 3.61 -6.69 10.97
CA ASN A 214 4.21 -5.89 12.04
C ASN A 214 4.45 -6.73 13.31
N LYS A 215 5.22 -7.81 13.16
CA LYS A 215 5.58 -8.74 14.24
C LYS A 215 6.95 -9.35 13.96
N ASP A 216 7.49 -10.09 14.91
CA ASP A 216 8.71 -10.83 14.64
C ASP A 216 8.49 -11.82 13.49
N LEU A 217 9.37 -11.73 12.50
CA LEU A 217 9.32 -12.53 11.29
C LEU A 217 10.30 -13.69 11.42
N SER A 218 9.90 -14.86 10.96
CA SER A 218 10.83 -15.98 10.82
C SER A 218 11.94 -15.65 9.82
N PRO A 219 13.15 -16.22 9.97
CA PRO A 219 14.23 -16.03 9.00
C PRO A 219 13.81 -16.33 7.55
N GLN A 220 12.96 -17.35 7.35
CA GLN A 220 12.42 -17.73 6.04
C GLN A 220 11.53 -16.63 5.46
N LYS A 221 10.68 -16.00 6.28
CA LYS A 221 9.82 -14.91 5.84
C LYS A 221 10.63 -13.66 5.49
N VAL A 222 11.64 -13.31 6.30
CA VAL A 222 12.57 -12.20 6.00
C VAL A 222 13.30 -12.47 4.69
N ALA A 223 13.84 -13.68 4.50
CA ALA A 223 14.53 -14.07 3.27
C ALA A 223 13.61 -13.99 2.04
N ALA A 224 12.34 -14.41 2.16
CA ALA A 224 11.36 -14.30 1.08
C ALA A 224 11.07 -12.85 0.68
N LEU A 225 10.83 -11.96 1.66
CA LEU A 225 10.61 -10.53 1.40
C LEU A 225 11.84 -9.88 0.78
N LYS A 226 13.04 -10.19 1.30
CA LYS A 226 14.31 -9.69 0.75
C LYS A 226 14.54 -10.15 -0.69
N ARG A 227 14.24 -11.42 -1.02
CA ARG A 227 14.33 -11.91 -2.41
C ARG A 227 13.37 -11.17 -3.32
N ALA A 228 12.12 -10.97 -2.90
CA ALA A 228 11.13 -10.22 -3.69
C ALA A 228 11.59 -8.77 -3.94
N LEU A 229 12.10 -8.10 -2.90
CA LEU A 229 12.68 -6.76 -3.01
C LEU A 229 13.86 -6.73 -4.00
N ASN A 230 14.81 -7.64 -3.86
CA ASN A 230 16.00 -7.68 -4.71
C ASN A 230 15.67 -8.02 -6.16
N ALA A 231 14.70 -8.90 -6.42
CA ALA A 231 14.22 -9.18 -7.76
C ALA A 231 13.63 -7.92 -8.41
N GLY A 232 12.78 -7.18 -7.69
CA GLY A 232 12.20 -5.93 -8.16
C GLY A 232 13.25 -4.83 -8.40
N LEU A 233 14.23 -4.70 -7.50
CA LEU A 233 15.35 -3.76 -7.67
C LEU A 233 16.18 -4.09 -8.91
N ALA A 234 16.53 -5.36 -9.10
CA ALA A 234 17.31 -5.82 -10.24
C ALA A 234 16.57 -5.61 -11.57
N ALA A 235 15.26 -5.92 -11.63
CA ALA A 235 14.43 -5.70 -12.81
C ALA A 235 14.40 -4.21 -13.25
N ASN A 236 14.52 -3.30 -12.27
CA ASN A 236 14.59 -1.87 -12.51
C ASN A 236 16.02 -1.32 -12.66
N LYS A 237 17.05 -2.19 -12.72
CA LYS A 237 18.48 -1.79 -12.79
C LYS A 237 18.95 -0.95 -11.59
N CYS A 238 18.35 -1.16 -10.42
CA CYS A 238 18.83 -0.61 -9.15
C CYS A 238 19.76 -1.60 -8.45
N GLY A 239 20.63 -1.10 -7.56
CA GLY A 239 21.45 -1.97 -6.71
C GLY A 239 20.59 -2.74 -5.69
N THR A 240 20.87 -4.03 -5.49
CA THR A 240 20.21 -4.91 -4.52
C THR A 240 20.61 -4.58 -3.09
N VAL A 241 19.84 -5.03 -2.09
CA VAL A 241 20.12 -4.83 -0.66
C VAL A 241 20.62 -6.11 0.03
N SER A 242 21.49 -5.91 1.01
CA SER A 242 22.04 -6.91 1.94
C SER A 242 21.15 -7.09 3.15
#